data_AF-A0A6A5UFJ4-F1
#
_entry.id   AF-A0A6A5UFJ4-F1
#
_cell.length_a   1.000
_cell.length_b   1.000
_cell.length_c   1.000
_cell.angle_alpha   90.00
_cell.angle_beta   90.00
_cell.angle_gamma   90.00
#
_symmetry.space_group_name_H-M   'P 1'
#
loop_
_entity.id
_entity.type
_entity.pdbx_description
1 polymer ?
#
loop_
_entity_poly.entity_id
_entity_poly.type
_entity_poly.pdbx_seq_one_letter_code
_entity_poly.pdbx_strand_id
1 'polypeptide(L)'
;MCLGLQAPMDEFLSLRNYGRAISRSDGPAFRVTWSQDADIVSWAGISHDTIDCATAVCRQMMYEWCPESDLTRIRDRLSNTTLGYSFVADPANGLGEAYLELSRRACLATANGLMTDDDWDSVAVRRYLDRYDHLTHFLVLLVYLVGGQAPRGTELFALEHCNGASTSRGVCVYAGKMALISRHHKARRTTNSDKILYHYLVFIRPFACMLFRICYNMDAESTLLFSSPVRPREPIKTSILSKILRGQTISTLGFPVGVQVYRQLSIAITEKHVKQIANPFNQHDDKSKEADINVSFAWQSGHRPLQRGTTYGLDGAFPNSLQPALLRVYE
;
A
#
# COMPACT_ATOMS: atom_id res chain seq x y z
N MET A 1 -23.17 23.09 46.27
CA MET A 1 -23.97 23.04 47.52
C MET A 1 -23.31 21.97 48.40
N CYS A 2 -22.76 22.42 49.53
CA CYS A 2 -22.22 21.72 50.71
C CYS A 2 -21.12 20.63 50.57
N LEU A 3 -19.95 20.98 51.12
CA LEU A 3 -18.90 20.11 51.66
C LEU A 3 -19.44 19.20 52.77
N GLY A 4 -18.87 17.99 52.86
CA GLY A 4 -18.61 17.36 54.16
C GLY A 4 -19.40 16.08 54.48
N LEU A 5 -18.84 14.95 54.09
CA LEU A 5 -18.67 13.82 55.01
C LEU A 5 -17.22 13.33 54.83
N GLN A 6 -16.33 13.72 55.75
CA GLN A 6 -15.00 13.13 55.90
C GLN A 6 -15.15 11.76 56.59
N ALA A 7 -15.86 10.83 55.96
CA ALA A 7 -15.72 9.43 56.33
C ALA A 7 -14.41 8.92 55.69
N PRO A 8 -13.50 8.27 56.44
CA PRO A 8 -12.28 7.71 55.87
C PRO A 8 -12.55 6.83 54.65
N MET A 9 -13.71 6.16 54.65
CA MET A 9 -14.17 5.31 53.56
C MET A 9 -14.46 6.09 52.27
N ASP A 10 -15.02 7.29 52.34
CA ASP A 10 -15.29 8.12 51.16
C ASP A 10 -14.00 8.66 50.54
N GLU A 11 -13.01 8.98 51.38
CA GLU A 11 -11.66 9.35 50.92
C GLU A 11 -10.96 8.15 50.27
N PHE A 12 -11.04 6.95 50.86
CA PHE A 12 -10.51 5.72 50.25
C PHE A 12 -11.20 5.38 48.92
N LEU A 13 -12.52 5.54 48.82
CA LEU A 13 -13.25 5.34 47.58
C LEU A 13 -12.90 6.39 46.52
N SER A 14 -12.74 7.65 46.93
CA SER A 14 -12.31 8.75 46.06
C SER A 14 -10.90 8.49 45.53
N LEU A 15 -9.95 8.12 46.38
CA LEU A 15 -8.58 7.75 46.00
C LEU A 15 -8.53 6.49 45.12
N ARG A 16 -9.38 5.49 45.39
CA ARG A 16 -9.50 4.29 44.54
C ARG A 16 -10.08 4.63 43.17
N ASN A 17 -11.08 5.50 43.12
CA ASN A 17 -11.69 5.94 41.85
C ASN A 17 -10.73 6.83 41.06
N TYR A 18 -9.98 7.70 41.74
CA TYR A 18 -8.89 8.49 41.19
C TYR A 18 -7.76 7.59 40.65
N GLY A 19 -7.33 6.57 41.41
CA GLY A 19 -6.36 5.57 40.97
C GLY A 19 -6.85 4.71 39.81
N ARG A 20 -8.14 4.37 39.75
CA ARG A 20 -8.76 3.71 38.58
C ARG A 20 -8.84 4.63 37.38
N ALA A 21 -9.13 5.92 37.57
CA ALA A 21 -9.11 6.91 36.51
C ALA A 21 -7.68 7.07 35.96
N ILE A 22 -6.69 7.19 36.85
CA ILE A 22 -5.26 7.22 36.52
C ILE A 22 -4.86 5.95 35.78
N SER A 23 -5.16 4.75 36.29
CA SER A 23 -4.84 3.47 35.65
C SER A 23 -5.48 3.32 34.27
N ARG A 24 -6.69 3.85 34.06
CA ARG A 24 -7.33 3.91 32.74
C ARG A 24 -6.71 4.96 31.82
N SER A 25 -6.06 5.98 32.39
CA SER A 25 -5.30 7.01 31.67
C SER A 25 -3.77 6.79 31.68
N ASP A 26 -3.29 5.66 32.22
CA ASP A 26 -1.86 5.38 32.45
C ASP A 26 -1.21 4.93 31.14
N GLY A 27 -1.13 5.86 30.19
CA GLY A 27 -0.49 5.71 28.90
C GLY A 27 -1.05 4.61 27.99
N PRO A 28 -0.60 4.55 26.73
CA PRO A 28 -0.93 3.43 25.86
C PRO A 28 -0.42 2.11 26.47
N ALA A 29 -1.21 1.04 26.39
CA ALA A 29 -0.90 -0.30 26.92
C ALA A 29 0.37 -0.95 26.31
N PHE A 30 0.99 -0.31 25.31
CA PHE A 30 2.17 -0.78 24.63
C PHE A 30 3.34 0.18 24.88
N ARG A 31 4.36 -0.29 25.60
CA ARG A 31 5.59 0.45 25.88
C ARG A 31 6.75 -0.26 25.16
N VAL A 32 7.47 0.47 24.31
CA VAL A 32 8.68 -0.02 23.63
C VAL A 32 9.90 0.46 24.41
N THR A 33 10.73 -0.48 24.86
CA THR A 33 12.06 -0.19 25.38
C THR A 33 13.08 -0.55 24.31
N TRP A 34 14.14 0.24 24.26
CA TRP A 34 15.22 0.06 23.28
C TRP A 34 16.51 -0.29 23.99
N SER A 35 17.42 -1.00 23.31
CA SER A 35 18.80 -1.15 23.79
C SER A 35 19.49 0.23 23.92
N GLN A 36 20.55 0.28 24.73
CA GLN A 36 21.36 1.50 24.94
C GLN A 36 21.91 2.05 23.62
N ASP A 37 22.29 1.17 22.70
CA ASP A 37 22.81 1.53 21.38
C ASP A 37 21.71 1.84 20.35
N ALA A 38 20.44 1.79 20.77
CA ALA A 38 19.27 1.94 19.92
C ALA A 38 19.03 0.87 18.84
N ASP A 39 19.89 -0.13 18.71
CA ASP A 39 19.83 -1.12 17.61
C ASP A 39 18.82 -2.27 17.80
N ILE A 40 18.44 -2.62 19.04
CA ILE A 40 17.64 -3.83 19.28
C ILE A 40 16.15 -3.48 19.34
N VAL A 41 15.54 -3.43 18.14
CA VAL A 41 14.16 -3.86 17.83
C VAL A 41 14.24 -4.51 16.45
N SER A 42 14.54 -5.81 16.36
CA SER A 42 14.82 -6.49 15.09
C SER A 42 13.56 -6.57 14.22
N TRP A 43 13.48 -5.69 13.21
CA TRP A 43 12.28 -5.51 12.40
C TRP A 43 12.52 -5.47 10.88
N ALA A 44 13.72 -5.04 10.46
CA ALA A 44 14.08 -4.90 9.04
C ALA A 44 14.17 -6.23 8.28
N GLY A 45 14.45 -7.36 8.96
CA GLY A 45 14.56 -8.67 8.31
C GLY A 45 13.26 -9.16 7.67
N ILE A 46 12.10 -8.82 8.24
CA ILE A 46 10.80 -9.33 7.78
C ILE A 46 10.47 -8.84 6.36
N SER A 47 10.80 -7.59 6.03
CA SER A 47 10.47 -7.00 4.73
C SER A 47 11.34 -7.57 3.60
N HIS A 48 12.63 -7.78 3.84
CA HIS A 48 13.55 -8.31 2.82
C HIS A 48 13.17 -9.74 2.40
N ASP A 49 12.96 -10.65 3.37
CA ASP A 49 12.52 -12.02 3.08
C ASP A 49 11.19 -12.03 2.30
N THR A 50 10.26 -11.15 2.68
CA THR A 50 8.96 -11.02 2.01
C THR A 50 9.14 -10.55 0.56
N ILE A 51 10.05 -9.60 0.29
CA ILE A 51 10.34 -9.11 -1.06
C ILE A 51 10.92 -10.22 -1.92
N ASP A 52 11.85 -11.01 -1.39
CA ASP A 52 12.51 -12.08 -2.14
C ASP A 52 11.53 -13.21 -2.47
N CYS A 53 10.73 -13.65 -1.49
CA CYS A 53 9.66 -14.61 -1.70
C CYS A 53 8.63 -14.12 -2.73
N ALA A 54 8.17 -12.87 -2.61
CA ALA A 54 7.23 -12.27 -3.56
C ALA A 54 7.83 -12.17 -4.97
N THR A 55 9.12 -11.84 -5.07
CA THR A 55 9.86 -11.77 -6.34
C THR A 55 9.95 -13.14 -6.98
N ALA A 56 10.27 -14.18 -6.22
CA ALA A 56 10.34 -15.55 -6.70
C ALA A 56 8.99 -16.04 -7.23
N VAL A 57 7.90 -15.84 -6.46
CA VAL A 57 6.55 -16.21 -6.90
C VAL A 57 6.14 -15.42 -8.14
N CYS A 58 6.41 -14.11 -8.17
CA CYS A 58 6.12 -13.25 -9.32
C CYS A 58 6.85 -13.72 -10.58
N ARG A 59 8.15 -14.04 -10.49
CA ARG A 59 8.95 -14.57 -11.62
C ARG A 59 8.39 -15.89 -12.14
N GLN A 60 8.04 -16.80 -11.24
CA GLN A 60 7.44 -18.08 -11.63
C GLN A 60 6.08 -17.89 -12.33
N MET A 61 5.23 -17.00 -11.83
CA MET A 61 3.94 -16.69 -12.45
C MET A 61 4.10 -15.98 -13.79
N MET A 62 5.19 -15.23 -13.97
CA MET A 62 5.55 -14.62 -15.24
C MET A 62 6.28 -15.59 -16.19
N TYR A 63 6.43 -16.87 -15.86
CA TYR A 63 7.19 -17.84 -16.68
C TYR A 63 8.61 -17.37 -16.98
N GLU A 64 9.29 -16.82 -15.97
CA GLU A 64 10.62 -16.19 -16.06
C GLU A 64 10.72 -15.03 -17.06
N TRP A 65 9.57 -14.58 -17.59
CA TRP A 65 9.51 -13.39 -18.42
C TRP A 65 9.65 -12.14 -17.57
N CYS A 66 10.57 -11.27 -17.96
CA CYS A 66 10.80 -10.00 -17.29
C CYS A 66 10.71 -8.85 -18.31
N PRO A 67 9.50 -8.41 -18.67
CA PRO A 67 9.36 -7.25 -19.54
C PRO A 67 9.93 -6.00 -18.86
N GLU A 68 10.36 -5.03 -19.68
CA GLU A 68 10.77 -3.73 -19.17
C GLU A 68 9.57 -3.05 -18.48
N SER A 69 9.81 -2.56 -17.27
CA SER A 69 8.80 -1.92 -16.42
C SER A 69 9.21 -0.48 -16.14
N ASP A 70 9.52 0.27 -17.20
CA ASP A 70 9.91 1.67 -17.08
C ASP A 70 8.70 2.55 -16.75
N LEU A 71 8.50 2.75 -15.45
CA LEU A 71 7.41 3.57 -14.92
C LEU A 71 7.52 5.05 -15.34
N THR A 72 8.69 5.52 -15.81
CA THR A 72 8.83 6.91 -16.26
C THR A 72 8.06 7.20 -17.54
N ARG A 73 7.77 6.15 -18.33
CA ARG A 73 7.02 6.23 -19.59
C ARG A 73 5.53 6.00 -19.41
N ILE A 74 5.10 5.60 -18.21
CA ILE A 74 3.70 5.34 -17.91
C ILE A 74 2.95 6.65 -17.71
N ARG A 75 1.90 6.85 -18.49
CA ARG A 75 0.94 7.93 -18.32
C ARG A 75 -0.12 7.54 -17.30
N ASP A 76 -0.29 8.36 -16.27
CA ASP A 76 -1.38 8.19 -15.31
C ASP A 76 -1.99 9.54 -14.94
N ARG A 77 -3.26 9.76 -15.32
CA ARG A 77 -3.98 11.02 -15.06
C ARG A 77 -4.71 10.90 -13.73
N LEU A 78 -4.10 11.42 -12.68
CA LEU A 78 -4.64 11.42 -11.32
C LEU A 78 -6.01 12.12 -11.21
N SER A 79 -6.31 13.09 -12.07
CA SER A 79 -7.59 13.80 -12.11
C SER A 79 -8.73 12.99 -12.72
N ASN A 80 -8.42 11.93 -13.46
CA ASN A 80 -9.43 11.18 -14.17
C ASN A 80 -10.26 10.34 -13.19
N THR A 81 -11.57 10.57 -13.19
CA THR A 81 -12.58 9.90 -12.36
C THR A 81 -13.50 8.98 -13.16
N THR A 82 -13.23 8.74 -14.45
CA THR A 82 -14.01 7.81 -15.27
C THR A 82 -14.00 6.42 -14.65
N LEU A 83 -15.17 5.79 -14.57
CA LEU A 83 -15.34 4.42 -14.09
C LEU A 83 -14.39 3.46 -14.83
N GLY A 84 -13.66 2.65 -14.08
CA GLY A 84 -12.70 1.67 -14.62
C GLY A 84 -11.34 2.26 -15.03
N TYR A 85 -11.13 3.58 -14.95
CA TYR A 85 -9.84 4.16 -15.31
C TYR A 85 -8.74 3.80 -14.31
N SER A 86 -7.57 3.45 -14.85
CA SER A 86 -6.29 3.25 -14.18
C SER A 86 -5.16 3.47 -15.19
N PHE A 87 -3.90 3.49 -14.76
CA PHE A 87 -2.78 3.52 -15.71
C PHE A 87 -2.76 2.28 -16.62
N VAL A 88 -3.28 1.13 -16.18
CA VAL A 88 -3.37 -0.09 -17.01
C VAL A 88 -4.41 0.09 -18.12
N ALA A 89 -5.55 0.71 -17.79
CA ALA A 89 -6.65 0.96 -18.72
C ALA A 89 -6.42 2.20 -19.60
N ASP A 90 -5.41 3.03 -19.32
CA ASP A 90 -5.10 4.19 -20.14
C ASP A 90 -4.59 3.76 -21.53
N PRO A 91 -5.31 4.11 -22.62
CA PRO A 91 -4.96 3.64 -23.96
C PRO A 91 -3.56 4.03 -24.43
N ALA A 92 -2.99 5.14 -23.92
CA ALA A 92 -1.66 5.56 -24.33
C ALA A 92 -0.53 4.66 -23.82
N ASN A 93 -0.80 3.85 -22.80
CA ASN A 93 0.19 2.91 -22.26
C ASN A 93 0.18 1.57 -23.00
N GLY A 94 -0.89 1.25 -23.75
CA GLY A 94 -0.99 -0.02 -24.47
C GLY A 94 -0.99 -1.27 -23.59
N LEU A 95 -1.39 -1.15 -22.32
CA LEU A 95 -1.27 -2.21 -21.32
C LEU A 95 -2.50 -3.11 -21.18
N GLY A 96 -3.67 -2.70 -21.70
CA GLY A 96 -4.94 -3.40 -21.50
C GLY A 96 -4.94 -4.86 -21.96
N GLU A 97 -4.15 -5.19 -22.98
CA GLU A 97 -4.02 -6.55 -23.53
C GLU A 97 -2.63 -7.16 -23.31
N ALA A 98 -1.75 -6.48 -22.57
CA ALA A 98 -0.37 -6.93 -22.37
C ALA A 98 -0.27 -8.31 -21.69
N TYR A 99 -1.28 -8.68 -20.90
CA TYR A 99 -1.42 -9.99 -20.28
C TYR A 99 -1.60 -11.15 -21.27
N LEU A 100 -2.01 -10.89 -22.51
CA LEU A 100 -2.14 -11.93 -23.54
C LEU A 100 -0.78 -12.52 -23.93
N GLU A 101 0.31 -11.75 -23.84
CA GLU A 101 1.66 -12.31 -24.02
C GLU A 101 2.05 -13.24 -22.86
N LEU A 102 1.62 -12.94 -21.63
CA LEU A 102 1.76 -13.86 -20.51
C LEU A 102 0.94 -15.13 -20.75
N SER A 103 -0.31 -15.00 -21.22
CA SER A 103 -1.15 -16.14 -21.59
C SER A 103 -0.46 -17.02 -22.65
N ARG A 104 0.05 -16.41 -23.73
CA ARG A 104 0.75 -17.13 -24.80
C ARG A 104 1.93 -17.93 -24.25
N ARG A 105 2.73 -17.33 -23.36
CA ARG A 105 3.86 -18.01 -22.71
C ARG A 105 3.42 -19.15 -21.81
N ALA A 106 2.34 -18.94 -21.05
CA ALA A 106 1.77 -19.96 -20.18
C ALA A 106 1.25 -21.16 -20.98
N CYS A 107 0.70 -20.94 -22.18
CA CYS A 107 0.25 -22.00 -23.08
C CYS A 107 1.44 -22.75 -23.73
N LEU A 108 2.52 -22.06 -24.07
CA LEU A 108 3.68 -22.64 -24.77
C LEU A 108 4.78 -23.19 -23.85
N ALA A 109 4.65 -23.05 -22.53
CA ALA A 109 5.67 -23.48 -21.59
C ALA A 109 5.72 -25.02 -21.50
N THR A 110 6.93 -25.58 -21.66
CA THR A 110 7.13 -27.04 -21.77
C THR A 110 7.06 -27.78 -20.43
N ALA A 111 7.52 -27.17 -19.33
CA ALA A 111 7.61 -27.84 -18.03
C ALA A 111 6.42 -27.52 -17.10
N ASN A 112 5.83 -26.34 -17.23
CA ASN A 112 4.79 -25.82 -16.34
C ASN A 112 3.66 -25.10 -17.10
N GLY A 113 3.42 -25.51 -18.35
CA GLY A 113 2.35 -24.98 -19.18
C GLY A 113 0.96 -25.18 -18.58
N LEU A 114 0.01 -24.37 -19.05
CA LEU A 114 -1.39 -24.41 -18.61
C LEU A 114 -2.32 -25.11 -19.61
N MET A 115 -1.81 -25.50 -20.77
CA MET A 115 -2.59 -26.19 -21.80
C MET A 115 -2.03 -27.60 -22.04
N THR A 116 -2.94 -28.54 -22.27
CA THR A 116 -2.66 -29.81 -22.95
C THR A 116 -2.83 -29.61 -24.46
N ASP A 117 -2.71 -30.68 -25.24
CA ASP A 117 -2.82 -30.60 -26.71
C ASP A 117 -4.16 -30.03 -27.19
N ASP A 118 -5.25 -30.20 -26.42
CA ASP A 118 -6.61 -29.84 -26.83
C ASP A 118 -7.39 -28.92 -25.86
N ASP A 119 -6.96 -28.76 -24.59
CA ASP A 119 -7.72 -27.97 -23.59
C ASP A 119 -6.83 -27.42 -22.46
N TRP A 120 -7.40 -26.63 -21.55
CA TRP A 120 -6.75 -26.18 -20.32
C TRP A 120 -6.48 -27.34 -19.37
N ASP A 121 -5.23 -27.47 -18.90
CA ASP A 121 -4.90 -28.40 -17.82
C ASP A 121 -5.48 -27.84 -16.50
N SER A 122 -6.61 -28.42 -16.08
CA SER A 122 -7.32 -28.01 -14.86
C SER A 122 -6.44 -28.03 -13.58
N VAL A 123 -5.44 -28.92 -13.51
CA VAL A 123 -4.53 -29.02 -12.37
C VAL A 123 -3.48 -27.92 -12.43
N ALA A 124 -2.90 -27.68 -13.61
CA ALA A 124 -1.94 -26.60 -13.81
C ALA A 124 -2.58 -25.22 -13.62
N VAL A 125 -3.80 -25.01 -14.15
CA VAL A 125 -4.57 -23.79 -13.97
C VAL A 125 -4.88 -23.55 -12.49
N ARG A 126 -5.38 -24.57 -11.77
CA ARG A 126 -5.62 -24.45 -10.32
C ARG A 126 -4.35 -24.05 -9.57
N ARG A 127 -3.22 -24.69 -9.88
CA ARG A 127 -1.91 -24.36 -9.29
C ARG A 127 -1.48 -22.93 -9.59
N TYR A 128 -1.75 -22.41 -10.79
CA TYR A 128 -1.49 -21.02 -11.13
C TYR A 128 -2.36 -20.06 -10.30
N LEU A 129 -3.66 -20.37 -10.16
CA LEU A 129 -4.59 -19.57 -9.36
C LEU A 129 -4.29 -19.64 -7.85
N ASP A 130 -3.80 -20.77 -7.35
CA ASP A 130 -3.30 -20.86 -5.98
C ASP A 130 -2.07 -19.95 -5.80
N ARG A 131 -1.13 -19.94 -6.75
CA ARG A 131 0.00 -19.00 -6.72
C ARG A 131 -0.44 -17.54 -6.79
N TYR A 132 -1.51 -17.24 -7.53
CA TYR A 132 -2.11 -15.90 -7.57
C TYR A 132 -2.60 -15.45 -6.19
N ASP A 133 -3.25 -16.34 -5.42
CA ASP A 133 -3.67 -16.05 -4.04
C ASP A 133 -2.45 -15.83 -3.12
N HIS A 134 -1.41 -16.66 -3.25
CA HIS A 134 -0.16 -16.51 -2.50
C HIS A 134 0.54 -15.18 -2.80
N LEU A 135 0.66 -14.80 -4.08
CA LEU A 135 1.25 -13.53 -4.48
C LEU A 135 0.42 -12.35 -3.96
N THR A 136 -0.90 -12.46 -3.98
CA THR A 136 -1.81 -11.46 -3.41
C THR A 136 -1.54 -11.27 -1.91
N HIS A 137 -1.35 -12.36 -1.16
CA HIS A 137 -0.98 -12.29 0.26
C HIS A 137 0.40 -11.66 0.49
N PHE A 138 1.40 -11.98 -0.35
CA PHE A 138 2.70 -11.33 -0.30
C PHE A 138 2.59 -9.82 -0.58
N LEU A 139 1.80 -9.42 -1.58
CA LEU A 139 1.58 -8.01 -1.87
C LEU A 139 0.86 -7.28 -0.73
N VAL A 140 -0.11 -7.92 -0.06
CA VAL A 140 -0.74 -7.37 1.15
C VAL A 140 0.32 -7.11 2.23
N LEU A 141 1.22 -8.09 2.48
CA LEU A 141 2.33 -7.91 3.42
C LEU A 141 3.28 -6.80 2.98
N LEU A 142 3.80 -6.86 1.76
CA LEU A 142 4.69 -5.83 1.22
C LEU A 142 4.05 -4.45 1.32
N VAL A 143 2.75 -4.37 1.06
CA VAL A 143 2.05 -3.11 1.16
C VAL A 143 2.00 -2.59 2.59
N TYR A 144 1.71 -3.49 3.54
CA TYR A 144 1.59 -3.18 4.95
C TYR A 144 2.95 -2.89 5.63
N LEU A 145 4.00 -3.63 5.24
CA LEU A 145 5.32 -3.59 5.86
C LEU A 145 6.22 -2.47 5.32
N VAL A 146 6.14 -2.19 4.01
CA VAL A 146 7.08 -1.30 3.30
C VAL A 146 6.40 0.03 2.93
N GLY A 147 5.13 0.21 3.27
CA GLY A 147 4.37 1.46 3.04
C GLY A 147 4.71 2.62 3.97
N GLY A 148 5.84 2.58 4.69
CA GLY A 148 6.14 3.51 5.77
C GLY A 148 5.33 3.16 7.03
N GLN A 149 4.51 4.10 7.51
CA GLN A 149 3.63 3.85 8.64
C GLN A 149 2.54 2.84 8.28
N ALA A 150 2.39 1.80 9.10
CA ALA A 150 1.46 0.70 8.82
C ALA A 150 0.01 1.22 8.74
N PRO A 151 -0.68 1.16 7.58
CA PRO A 151 -2.04 1.70 7.43
C PRO A 151 -3.04 0.90 8.27
N ARG A 152 -4.25 1.43 8.49
CA ARG A 152 -5.30 0.62 9.12
C ARG A 152 -5.68 -0.52 8.16
N GLY A 153 -5.93 -1.73 8.68
CA GLY A 153 -6.30 -2.87 7.83
C GLY A 153 -7.54 -2.61 6.96
N THR A 154 -8.51 -1.86 7.48
CA THR A 154 -9.70 -1.43 6.72
C THR A 154 -9.36 -0.47 5.57
N GLU A 155 -8.37 0.41 5.75
CA GLU A 155 -7.91 1.31 4.69
C GLU A 155 -7.13 0.55 3.62
N LEU A 156 -6.31 -0.43 4.03
CA LEU A 156 -5.53 -1.28 3.12
C LEU A 156 -6.44 -2.07 2.16
N PHE A 157 -7.47 -2.73 2.69
CA PHE A 157 -8.38 -3.55 1.89
C PHE A 157 -9.48 -2.75 1.18
N ALA A 158 -9.57 -1.44 1.42
CA ALA A 158 -10.42 -0.53 0.68
C ALA A 158 -9.70 0.17 -0.49
N LEU A 159 -8.40 -0.11 -0.69
CA LEU A 159 -7.66 0.41 -1.85
C LEU A 159 -8.23 -0.20 -3.14
N GLU A 160 -8.41 0.64 -4.13
CA GLU A 160 -8.82 0.24 -5.48
C GLU A 160 -7.67 0.39 -6.47
N HIS A 161 -7.57 -0.51 -7.45
CA HIS A 161 -6.55 -0.41 -8.51
C HIS A 161 -7.05 0.40 -9.71
N CYS A 162 -8.36 0.49 -9.91
CA CYS A 162 -9.02 1.33 -10.90
C CYS A 162 -10.19 2.09 -10.24
N ASN A 163 -10.67 3.15 -10.88
CA ASN A 163 -11.75 3.95 -10.34
C ASN A 163 -13.05 3.13 -10.25
N GLY A 164 -13.67 3.10 -9.08
CA GLY A 164 -15.02 2.60 -8.90
C GLY A 164 -16.10 3.59 -9.31
N ALA A 165 -17.37 3.22 -9.08
CA ALA A 165 -18.52 4.06 -9.43
C ALA A 165 -18.59 5.37 -8.64
N SER A 166 -18.12 5.34 -7.39
CA SER A 166 -18.16 6.50 -6.47
C SER A 166 -16.82 6.70 -5.75
N THR A 167 -15.76 6.07 -6.23
CA THR A 167 -14.46 6.00 -5.56
C THR A 167 -13.35 6.14 -6.58
N SER A 168 -12.30 6.87 -6.20
CA SER A 168 -11.07 6.95 -7.01
C SER A 168 -10.13 5.81 -6.64
N ARG A 169 -9.35 5.35 -7.63
CA ARG A 169 -8.28 4.37 -7.40
C ARG A 169 -7.29 4.87 -6.35
N GLY A 170 -6.78 3.93 -5.57
CA GLY A 170 -5.70 4.15 -4.61
C GLY A 170 -4.32 3.83 -5.16
N VAL A 171 -4.19 3.20 -6.33
CA VAL A 171 -2.90 2.94 -6.99
C VAL A 171 -2.67 3.93 -8.11
N CYS A 172 -1.50 4.58 -8.12
CA CYS A 172 -1.12 5.48 -9.20
C CYS A 172 0.37 5.46 -9.51
N VAL A 173 0.73 5.91 -10.70
CA VAL A 173 2.11 6.13 -11.13
C VAL A 173 2.40 7.63 -11.20
N TYR A 174 3.45 8.08 -10.52
CA TYR A 174 3.91 9.47 -10.57
C TYR A 174 5.44 9.54 -10.49
N ALA A 175 6.04 10.33 -11.39
CA ALA A 175 7.49 10.55 -11.45
C ALA A 175 8.30 9.23 -11.49
N GLY A 176 7.85 8.26 -12.30
CA GLY A 176 8.53 6.95 -12.42
C GLY A 176 8.40 6.04 -11.21
N LYS A 177 7.47 6.31 -10.30
CA LYS A 177 7.27 5.54 -9.07
C LYS A 177 5.80 5.20 -8.90
N MET A 178 5.51 4.08 -8.24
CA MET A 178 4.15 3.79 -7.81
C MET A 178 3.87 4.36 -6.42
N ALA A 179 2.67 4.88 -6.25
CA ALA A 179 2.20 5.42 -4.99
C ALA A 179 0.84 4.82 -4.62
N LEU A 180 0.66 4.65 -3.31
CA LEU A 180 -0.58 4.18 -2.72
C LEU A 180 -1.24 5.32 -1.94
N ILE A 181 -2.42 5.69 -2.39
CA ILE A 181 -3.24 6.76 -1.83
C ILE A 181 -4.42 6.10 -1.11
N SER A 182 -4.43 6.14 0.21
CA SER A 182 -5.61 5.79 1.00
C SER A 182 -6.40 7.05 1.35
N ARG A 183 -7.67 6.90 1.75
CA ARG A 183 -8.54 8.03 2.12
C ARG A 183 -8.00 8.85 3.31
N HIS A 184 -7.13 8.28 4.13
CA HIS A 184 -6.63 8.89 5.36
C HIS A 184 -5.10 9.02 5.43
N HIS A 185 -4.36 8.44 4.47
CA HIS A 185 -2.90 8.46 4.50
C HIS A 185 -2.31 8.37 3.08
N LYS A 186 -1.24 9.12 2.83
CA LYS A 186 -0.44 9.02 1.61
C LYS A 186 0.84 8.28 1.94
N ALA A 187 1.12 7.17 1.26
CA ALA A 187 2.37 6.44 1.39
C ALA A 187 3.06 6.41 0.03
N ARG A 188 4.26 7.00 -0.06
CA ARG A 188 5.09 7.03 -1.27
C ARG A 188 6.08 5.87 -1.22
N ARG A 189 6.34 5.24 -2.38
CA ARG A 189 7.35 4.18 -2.51
C ARG A 189 8.44 4.53 -3.50
N THR A 190 9.62 3.99 -3.22
CA THR A 190 10.65 3.70 -4.21
C THR A 190 11.30 2.38 -3.77
N THR A 191 10.85 1.23 -4.29
CA THR A 191 11.45 -0.08 -3.93
C THR A 191 11.20 -1.12 -5.03
N ASN A 192 11.96 -2.23 -5.05
CA ASN A 192 11.71 -3.42 -5.88
C ASN A 192 10.25 -3.95 -5.82
N SER A 193 9.48 -3.61 -4.77
CA SER A 193 8.06 -3.94 -4.66
C SER A 193 7.19 -3.25 -5.72
N ASP A 194 7.64 -2.13 -6.29
CA ASP A 194 6.94 -1.45 -7.38
C ASP A 194 6.95 -2.35 -8.63
N LYS A 195 8.06 -3.01 -8.95
CA LYS A 195 8.09 -3.92 -10.10
C LYS A 195 7.11 -5.10 -9.95
N ILE A 196 7.01 -5.66 -8.75
CA ILE A 196 6.09 -6.77 -8.44
C ILE A 196 4.64 -6.31 -8.55
N LEU A 197 4.30 -5.14 -7.97
CA LEU A 197 2.95 -4.60 -8.06
C LEU A 197 2.57 -4.24 -9.50
N TYR A 198 3.53 -3.77 -10.31
CA TYR A 198 3.32 -3.47 -11.72
C TYR A 198 3.00 -4.74 -12.49
N HIS A 199 3.84 -5.79 -12.36
CA HIS A 199 3.57 -7.07 -13.01
C HIS A 199 2.26 -7.70 -12.55
N TYR A 200 1.93 -7.55 -11.27
CA TYR A 200 0.67 -8.00 -10.72
C TYR A 200 -0.52 -7.35 -11.42
N LEU A 201 -0.53 -6.02 -11.54
CA LEU A 201 -1.65 -5.28 -12.13
C LEU A 201 -1.75 -5.43 -13.65
N VAL A 202 -0.61 -5.45 -14.34
CA VAL A 202 -0.56 -5.43 -15.82
C VAL A 202 -0.73 -6.81 -16.43
N PHE A 203 -0.13 -7.85 -15.82
CA PHE A 203 -0.06 -9.18 -16.44
C PHE A 203 -0.80 -10.23 -15.61
N ILE A 204 -0.43 -10.38 -14.34
CA ILE A 204 -0.82 -11.55 -13.55
C ILE A 204 -2.30 -11.53 -13.19
N ARG A 205 -2.81 -10.38 -12.68
CA ARG A 205 -4.21 -10.20 -12.30
C ARG A 205 -5.16 -10.37 -13.49
N PRO A 206 -5.04 -9.63 -14.60
CA PRO A 206 -5.94 -9.79 -15.74
C PRO A 206 -5.88 -11.21 -16.32
N PHE A 207 -4.69 -11.83 -16.35
CA PHE A 207 -4.59 -13.23 -16.76
C PHE A 207 -5.31 -14.20 -15.79
N ALA A 208 -5.17 -14.01 -14.48
CA ALA A 208 -5.90 -14.81 -13.49
C ALA A 208 -7.42 -14.60 -13.60
N CYS A 209 -7.89 -13.36 -13.77
CA CYS A 209 -9.31 -13.06 -14.02
C CYS A 209 -9.82 -13.74 -15.29
N MET A 210 -9.02 -13.77 -16.37
CA MET A 210 -9.33 -14.50 -17.58
C MET A 210 -9.46 -16.01 -17.32
N LEU A 211 -8.53 -16.63 -16.57
CA LEU A 211 -8.58 -18.05 -16.23
C LEU A 211 -9.81 -18.38 -15.38
N PHE A 212 -10.16 -17.56 -14.39
CA PHE A 212 -11.41 -17.74 -13.62
C PHE A 212 -12.65 -17.71 -14.54
N ARG A 213 -12.69 -16.77 -15.49
CA ARG A 213 -13.80 -16.66 -16.44
C ARG A 213 -13.87 -17.85 -17.38
N ILE A 214 -12.77 -18.25 -17.99
CA ILE A 214 -12.74 -19.30 -19.03
C ILE A 214 -12.85 -20.70 -18.43
N CYS A 215 -12.08 -21.00 -17.37
CA CYS A 215 -11.98 -22.35 -16.82
C CYS A 215 -13.04 -22.66 -15.76
N TYR A 216 -13.60 -21.64 -15.10
CA TYR A 216 -14.55 -21.81 -13.98
C TYR A 216 -15.87 -21.07 -14.17
N ASN A 217 -16.04 -20.31 -15.25
CA ASN A 217 -17.21 -19.45 -15.48
C ASN A 217 -17.49 -18.50 -14.30
N MET A 218 -16.42 -18.01 -13.66
CA MET A 218 -16.47 -17.10 -12.52
C MET A 218 -16.03 -15.70 -12.93
N ASP A 219 -16.87 -14.70 -12.69
CA ASP A 219 -16.49 -13.29 -12.83
C ASP A 219 -15.73 -12.84 -11.57
N ALA A 220 -14.39 -12.80 -11.68
CA ALA A 220 -13.49 -12.37 -10.62
C ALA A 220 -13.08 -10.89 -10.73
N GLU A 221 -13.69 -10.12 -11.65
CA GLU A 221 -13.37 -8.71 -11.84
C GLU A 221 -13.76 -7.87 -10.63
N SER A 222 -12.83 -7.02 -10.19
CA SER A 222 -13.00 -6.18 -9.02
C SER A 222 -12.21 -4.90 -9.16
N THR A 223 -12.77 -3.79 -8.68
CA THR A 223 -12.08 -2.51 -8.53
C THR A 223 -11.09 -2.55 -7.36
N LEU A 224 -11.31 -3.39 -6.35
CA LEU A 224 -10.46 -3.51 -5.18
C LEU A 224 -9.09 -4.08 -5.56
N LEU A 225 -8.02 -3.46 -5.06
CA LEU A 225 -6.65 -3.92 -5.28
C LEU A 225 -6.46 -5.35 -4.78
N PHE A 226 -7.02 -5.66 -3.60
CA PHE A 226 -7.01 -6.99 -3.01
C PHE A 226 -8.44 -7.47 -2.82
N SER A 227 -8.83 -8.50 -3.57
CA SER A 227 -10.17 -9.09 -3.53
C SER A 227 -10.10 -10.61 -3.61
N SER A 228 -11.11 -11.28 -3.04
CA SER A 228 -11.29 -12.71 -3.24
C SER A 228 -11.98 -12.94 -4.59
N PRO A 229 -11.55 -13.92 -5.41
CA PRO A 229 -12.23 -14.23 -6.68
C PRO A 229 -13.67 -14.73 -6.47
N VAL A 230 -13.99 -15.27 -5.30
CA VAL A 230 -15.35 -15.74 -4.95
C VAL A 230 -16.27 -14.59 -4.56
N ARG A 231 -15.71 -13.53 -3.94
CA ARG A 231 -16.45 -12.33 -3.51
C ARG A 231 -15.68 -11.09 -3.98
N PRO A 232 -15.65 -10.83 -5.30
CA PRO A 232 -14.79 -9.80 -5.87
C PRO A 232 -15.21 -8.39 -5.45
N ARG A 233 -16.49 -8.16 -5.15
CA ARG A 233 -17.02 -6.86 -4.76
C ARG A 233 -16.88 -6.53 -3.28
N GLU A 234 -16.38 -7.48 -2.48
CA GLU A 234 -16.24 -7.31 -1.03
C GLU A 234 -14.76 -7.22 -0.65
N PRO A 235 -14.39 -6.25 0.22
CA PRO A 235 -13.06 -6.22 0.82
C PRO A 235 -12.71 -7.53 1.50
N ILE A 236 -11.44 -7.93 1.37
CA ILE A 236 -10.89 -9.06 2.11
C ILE A 236 -11.02 -8.78 3.62
N LYS A 237 -11.39 -9.81 4.38
CA LYS A 237 -11.52 -9.70 5.85
C LYS A 237 -10.18 -9.31 6.47
N THR A 238 -10.19 -8.36 7.39
CA THR A 238 -8.98 -7.90 8.11
C THR A 238 -8.26 -9.01 8.89
N SER A 239 -8.96 -10.10 9.24
CA SER A 239 -8.37 -11.29 9.84
C SER A 239 -7.30 -11.96 8.96
N ILE A 240 -7.39 -11.81 7.64
CA ILE A 240 -6.40 -12.34 6.70
C ILE A 240 -5.06 -11.63 6.88
N LEU A 241 -5.03 -10.30 7.02
CA LEU A 241 -3.81 -9.56 7.33
C LEU A 241 -3.17 -10.07 8.63
N SER A 242 -3.96 -10.26 9.69
CA SER A 242 -3.47 -10.81 10.96
C SER A 242 -2.90 -12.22 10.81
N LYS A 243 -3.53 -13.08 10.02
CA LYS A 243 -3.07 -14.45 9.76
C LYS A 243 -1.74 -14.45 9.01
N ILE A 244 -1.66 -13.72 7.90
CA ILE A 244 -0.46 -13.68 7.05
C ILE A 244 0.71 -13.04 7.80
N LEU A 245 0.46 -11.91 8.51
CA LEU A 245 1.50 -11.23 9.29
C LEU A 245 2.07 -12.13 10.38
N ARG A 246 1.21 -12.83 11.13
CA ARG A 246 1.65 -13.78 12.15
C ARG A 246 2.48 -14.92 11.56
N GLY A 247 2.06 -15.46 10.42
CA GLY A 247 2.81 -16.51 9.72
C GLY A 247 4.22 -16.03 9.34
N GLN A 248 4.30 -14.84 8.73
CA GLN A 248 5.58 -14.26 8.33
C GLN A 248 6.48 -13.96 9.54
N THR A 249 5.94 -13.40 10.62
CA THR A 249 6.76 -13.08 11.80
C THR A 249 7.19 -14.33 12.55
N ILE A 250 6.41 -15.41 12.56
CA ILE A 250 6.87 -16.70 13.09
C ILE A 250 8.07 -17.21 12.28
N SER A 251 8.00 -17.14 10.95
CA SER A 251 9.07 -17.62 10.07
C SER A 251 10.36 -16.79 10.23
N THR A 252 10.26 -15.47 10.32
CA THR A 252 11.44 -14.59 10.33
C THR A 252 11.92 -14.24 11.75
N LEU A 253 11.01 -14.06 12.71
CA LEU A 253 11.33 -13.66 14.10
C LEU A 253 11.22 -14.80 15.12
N GLY A 254 10.61 -15.93 14.76
CA GLY A 254 10.34 -17.04 15.69
C GLY A 254 9.11 -16.85 16.59
N PHE A 255 8.37 -15.73 16.48
CA PHE A 255 7.17 -15.47 17.27
C PHE A 255 6.08 -14.68 16.51
N PRO A 256 4.79 -14.86 16.86
CA PRO A 256 3.70 -14.19 16.17
C PRO A 256 3.55 -12.72 16.59
N VAL A 257 3.53 -11.82 15.61
CA VAL A 257 3.22 -10.40 15.81
C VAL A 257 1.87 -10.08 15.19
N GLY A 258 0.98 -9.47 15.96
CA GLY A 258 -0.33 -9.01 15.49
C GLY A 258 -0.27 -7.65 14.83
N VAL A 259 -1.28 -7.33 14.02
CA VAL A 259 -1.41 -6.05 13.28
C VAL A 259 -1.29 -4.82 14.21
N GLN A 260 -1.94 -4.84 15.37
CA GLN A 260 -1.88 -3.74 16.34
C GLN A 260 -0.48 -3.54 16.91
N VAL A 261 0.19 -4.63 17.31
CA VAL A 261 1.56 -4.60 17.83
C VAL A 261 2.51 -4.11 16.75
N TYR A 262 2.38 -4.62 15.53
CA TYR A 262 3.15 -4.17 14.37
C TYR A 262 3.03 -2.67 14.14
N ARG A 263 1.80 -2.15 14.16
CA ARG A 263 1.58 -0.73 13.95
C ARG A 263 2.28 0.11 15.02
N GLN A 264 2.17 -0.29 16.29
CA GLN A 264 2.84 0.41 17.39
C GLN A 264 4.37 0.35 17.26
N LEU A 265 4.93 -0.80 16.87
CA LEU A 265 6.36 -0.94 16.58
C LEU A 265 6.80 -0.03 15.43
N SER A 266 6.05 0.01 14.33
CA SER A 266 6.35 0.88 13.18
C SER A 266 6.35 2.37 13.55
N ILE A 267 5.43 2.79 14.42
CA ILE A 267 5.36 4.17 14.94
C ILE A 267 6.58 4.43 15.82
N ALA A 268 6.88 3.55 16.77
CA ALA A 268 8.01 3.71 17.69
C ALA A 268 9.36 3.76 16.96
N ILE A 269 9.57 2.88 15.97
CA ILE A 269 10.77 2.87 15.12
C ILE A 269 10.91 4.21 14.38
N THR A 270 9.81 4.71 13.82
CA THR A 270 9.82 5.97 13.06
C THR A 270 10.11 7.17 13.97
N GLU A 271 9.46 7.25 15.13
CA GLU A 271 9.71 8.32 16.10
C GLU A 271 11.16 8.32 16.61
N LYS A 272 11.79 7.14 16.72
CA LYS A 272 13.17 7.03 17.21
C LYS A 272 14.21 7.30 16.13
N HIS A 273 14.11 6.62 14.99
CA HIS A 273 15.18 6.61 13.99
C HIS A 273 14.94 7.57 12.84
N VAL A 274 13.69 7.74 12.41
CA VAL A 274 13.38 8.58 11.24
C VAL A 274 13.34 10.05 11.65
N LYS A 275 12.74 10.37 12.80
CA LYS A 275 12.61 11.76 13.28
C LYS A 275 13.93 12.47 13.55
N GLN A 276 14.97 11.72 13.94
CA GLN A 276 16.31 12.27 14.19
C GLN A 276 17.10 12.55 12.91
N ILE A 277 16.76 11.85 11.82
CA ILE A 277 17.44 11.94 10.52
C ILE A 277 16.66 12.83 9.55
N ALA A 278 15.34 12.95 9.73
CA ALA A 278 14.48 13.80 8.92
C ALA A 278 14.70 15.27 9.28
N ASN A 279 15.24 16.04 8.35
CA ASN A 279 15.22 17.50 8.44
C ASN A 279 13.75 17.96 8.58
N PRO A 280 13.43 18.89 9.51
CA PRO A 280 12.09 19.44 9.63
C PRO A 280 11.67 20.05 8.29
N PHE A 281 10.74 19.39 7.62
CA PHE A 281 10.25 19.83 6.34
C PHE A 281 9.08 20.80 6.56
N ASN A 282 9.32 22.08 6.34
CA ASN A 282 8.27 23.10 6.37
C ASN A 282 7.71 23.29 4.96
N GLN A 283 6.60 22.60 4.66
CA GLN A 283 5.87 22.75 3.38
C GLN A 283 5.36 24.17 3.10
N HIS A 284 5.38 25.06 4.10
CA HIS A 284 4.95 26.46 3.97
C HIS A 284 6.13 27.43 3.94
N ASP A 285 7.36 26.92 3.86
CA ASP A 285 8.54 27.77 3.78
C ASP A 285 8.64 28.42 2.40
N ASP A 286 8.23 29.67 2.34
CA ASP A 286 8.30 30.51 1.16
C ASP A 286 9.29 31.66 1.34
N LYS A 287 10.17 31.65 2.36
CA LYS A 287 11.01 32.81 2.70
C LYS A 287 12.44 32.48 3.13
N SER A 288 12.71 31.28 3.61
CA SER A 288 14.05 30.92 4.07
C SER A 288 15.03 30.75 2.90
N LYS A 289 16.30 30.57 3.25
CA LYS A 289 17.34 30.22 2.28
C LYS A 289 17.21 28.77 1.79
N GLU A 290 16.51 27.93 2.53
CA GLU A 290 16.21 26.54 2.18
C GLU A 290 14.92 26.40 1.35
N ALA A 291 14.20 27.49 1.09
CA ALA A 291 12.97 27.48 0.31
C ALA A 291 13.21 26.99 -1.14
N ASP A 292 12.27 26.20 -1.66
CA ASP A 292 12.36 25.62 -3.01
C ASP A 292 12.56 26.72 -4.08
N ILE A 293 13.45 26.48 -5.05
CA ILE A 293 13.74 27.45 -6.12
C ILE A 293 12.48 27.89 -6.89
N ASN A 294 11.46 27.03 -6.94
CA ASN A 294 10.19 27.28 -7.59
C ASN A 294 9.33 28.35 -6.88
N VAL A 295 9.66 28.70 -5.63
CA VAL A 295 9.03 29.82 -4.90
C VAL A 295 9.20 31.13 -5.67
N SER A 296 10.34 31.33 -6.33
CA SER A 296 10.61 32.52 -7.15
C SER A 296 9.58 32.71 -8.26
N PHE A 297 9.14 31.63 -8.91
CA PHE A 297 8.12 31.70 -9.96
C PHE A 297 6.73 32.04 -9.38
N ALA A 298 6.44 31.65 -8.14
CA ALA A 298 5.20 32.05 -7.46
C ALA A 298 5.20 33.56 -7.17
N TRP A 299 6.33 34.07 -6.67
CA TRP A 299 6.52 35.49 -6.41
C TRP A 299 6.45 36.37 -7.66
N GLN A 300 6.96 35.91 -8.81
CA GLN A 300 6.84 36.63 -10.09
C GLN A 300 5.37 36.90 -10.47
N SER A 301 4.45 36.01 -10.07
CA SER A 301 3.01 36.18 -10.27
C SER A 301 2.29 36.84 -9.08
N GLY A 302 3.03 37.33 -8.06
CA GLY A 302 2.46 37.97 -6.88
C GLY A 302 1.75 37.02 -5.90
N HIS A 303 2.03 35.71 -5.97
CA HIS A 303 1.35 34.70 -5.17
C HIS A 303 2.32 33.91 -4.28
N ARG A 304 1.78 33.33 -3.21
CA ARG A 304 2.50 32.29 -2.46
C ARG A 304 2.49 30.96 -3.21
N PRO A 305 3.49 30.08 -3.01
CA PRO A 305 3.59 28.80 -3.71
C PRO A 305 2.31 27.96 -3.64
N LEU A 306 1.70 27.87 -2.45
CA LEU A 306 0.46 27.12 -2.22
C LEU A 306 -0.75 27.71 -2.98
N GLN A 307 -0.85 29.05 -3.02
CA GLN A 307 -1.91 29.76 -3.75
C GLN A 307 -1.77 29.56 -5.26
N ARG A 308 -0.56 29.68 -5.79
CA ARG A 308 -0.30 29.44 -7.22
C ARG A 308 -0.59 28.00 -7.61
N GLY A 309 -0.08 27.05 -6.82
CA GLY A 309 -0.27 25.62 -7.05
C GLY A 309 -1.70 25.11 -6.91
N THR A 310 -2.66 25.95 -6.50
CA THR A 310 -4.09 25.58 -6.37
C THR A 310 -5.03 26.46 -7.20
N THR A 311 -4.57 27.62 -7.70
CA THR A 311 -5.45 28.63 -8.32
C THR A 311 -5.17 28.88 -9.80
N TYR A 312 -3.91 28.78 -10.26
CA TYR A 312 -3.52 29.25 -11.59
C TYR A 312 -2.68 28.22 -12.36
N GLY A 313 -2.98 28.06 -13.66
CA GLY A 313 -2.22 27.19 -14.56
C GLY A 313 -2.22 25.72 -14.14
N LEU A 314 -3.33 25.24 -13.54
CA LEU A 314 -3.45 23.88 -13.04
C LEU A 314 -3.37 22.88 -14.18
N ASP A 315 -2.58 21.83 -13.97
CA ASP A 315 -2.50 20.71 -14.89
C ASP A 315 -3.77 19.87 -14.77
N GLY A 316 -4.52 19.79 -15.86
CA GLY A 316 -5.76 19.03 -15.95
C GLY A 316 -5.57 17.52 -15.78
N ALA A 317 -4.34 16.99 -15.81
CA ALA A 317 -4.04 15.60 -15.48
C ALA A 317 -4.01 15.33 -13.96
N PHE A 318 -4.04 16.36 -13.12
CA PHE A 318 -3.91 16.27 -11.66
C PHE A 318 -5.11 16.88 -10.94
N PRO A 319 -5.55 16.33 -9.79
CA PRO A 319 -6.52 16.98 -8.93
C PRO A 319 -5.99 18.33 -8.42
N ASN A 320 -6.88 19.27 -8.11
CA ASN A 320 -6.50 20.62 -7.64
C ASN A 320 -5.62 20.58 -6.38
N SER A 321 -5.79 19.56 -5.53
CA SER A 321 -5.03 19.38 -4.27
C SER A 321 -3.77 18.52 -4.42
N LEU A 322 -3.47 18.04 -5.62
CA LEU A 322 -2.33 17.15 -5.93
C LEU A 322 -1.59 17.61 -7.19
N GLN A 323 -1.53 18.91 -7.43
CA GLN A 323 -0.82 19.47 -8.57
C GLN A 323 0.68 19.12 -8.53
N PRO A 324 1.37 19.00 -9.68
CA PRO A 324 2.79 18.63 -9.72
C PRO A 324 3.67 19.52 -8.85
N ALA A 325 3.40 20.83 -8.83
CA ALA A 325 4.11 21.79 -7.97
C ALA A 325 3.97 21.47 -6.48
N LEU A 326 2.86 20.89 -6.04
CA LEU A 326 2.63 20.46 -4.66
C LEU A 326 3.23 19.07 -4.38
N LEU A 327 3.39 18.23 -5.40
CA LEU A 327 3.98 16.90 -5.27
C LEU A 327 5.51 16.92 -5.24
N ARG A 328 6.15 17.85 -5.96
CA ARG A 328 7.62 18.03 -5.97
C ARG A 328 8.19 18.34 -4.60
N VAL A 329 7.41 18.97 -3.72
CA VAL A 329 7.87 19.28 -2.36
C VAL A 329 8.17 18.01 -1.55
N TYR A 330 7.73 16.83 -2.00
CA TYR A 330 8.02 15.54 -1.39
C TYR A 330 9.16 14.76 -2.09
N GLU A 331 9.84 15.32 -3.10
CA GLU A 331 10.98 14.73 -3.82
C GLU A 331 12.31 14.96 -3.11
#